data_AF-A0A2G2NDN3-F1
#
_entry.id   AF-A0A2G2NDN3-F1
#
_cell.length_a   1.000
_cell.length_b   1.000
_cell.length_c   1.000
_cell.angle_alpha   90.00
_cell.angle_beta   90.00
_cell.angle_gamma   90.00
#
_symmetry.space_group_name_H-M   'P 1'
#
loop_
_entity.id
_entity.type
_entity.pdbx_description
1 polymer ?
#
loop_
_entity_poly.entity_id
_entity_poly.type
_entity_poly.pdbx_seq_one_letter_code
_entity_poly.pdbx_strand_id
1 'polypeptide(L)'
;MSSNDFNSTPITPELVKEHGLNEEEYKLVLEIMGREPNINELGIFSVMWSEHCSYKSSKKWLKTLPTKADWVIQGPGENAGVIDIGDGQAAVFKMESHNHPSYIEPYQGAATGMGGILRDVFTMGARPIAAMNSLSFGEINHPKTKSLINHYFDTPNADLNRAKAALRVRKAGDDYIQTLKTRGEFVDGAHRREEWEWPVSSPELALSLLEDTPLNAGLDLSRLQIVFETNFQRQVLWLEEGQTSIEIAVDSGTVAGNDARWPLHEVEFELKSGDDSKLVAWALELAREVPVFLNLVSKAEQGYFLAGLYHPEPARKSEALSITEFLQALSVCWLLDQPFPAQEYDLSRVANAAGAAGCGELWECVMSDLATGAAIRDLAEGSTTLGVLQLQLATAGQ
;
A
#
# COMPACT_ATOMS: atom_id res chain seq x y z
N MET A 1 3.94 45.20 0.10
CA MET A 1 4.42 44.30 1.18
C MET A 1 4.78 45.18 2.36
N SER A 2 3.91 45.26 3.36
CA SER A 2 4.24 45.96 4.61
C SER A 2 5.28 45.15 5.37
N SER A 3 6.34 45.82 5.81
CA SER A 3 7.32 45.27 6.73
C SER A 3 6.63 44.96 8.06
N ASN A 4 6.30 43.69 8.29
CA ASN A 4 5.89 43.24 9.63
C ASN A 4 7.12 43.31 10.53
N ASP A 5 7.18 44.34 11.36
CA ASP A 5 8.18 44.45 12.41
C ASP A 5 7.79 43.48 13.54
N PHE A 6 8.26 42.23 13.45
CA PHE A 6 7.97 41.15 14.41
C PHE A 6 8.34 41.50 15.86
N ASN A 7 9.18 42.52 16.08
CA ASN A 7 9.52 43.00 17.42
C ASN A 7 8.45 43.88 18.08
N SER A 8 7.36 44.21 17.37
CA SER A 8 6.30 45.10 17.87
C SER A 8 5.03 44.37 18.33
N THR A 9 4.95 43.05 18.18
CA THR A 9 3.79 42.25 18.61
C THR A 9 3.70 42.21 20.14
N PRO A 10 2.64 42.75 20.76
CA PRO A 10 2.45 42.69 22.22
C PRO A 10 2.25 41.25 22.68
N ILE A 11 2.86 40.83 23.79
CA ILE A 11 2.66 39.47 24.33
C ILE A 11 1.43 39.46 25.23
N THR A 12 0.29 39.08 24.63
CA THR A 12 -0.97 38.95 25.38
C THR A 12 -1.07 37.59 26.07
N PRO A 13 -1.89 37.45 27.14
CA PRO A 13 -2.15 36.17 27.78
C PRO A 13 -2.66 35.09 26.82
N GLU A 14 -3.44 35.48 25.81
CA GLU A 14 -3.92 34.57 24.76
C GLU A 14 -2.75 34.03 23.93
N LEU A 15 -1.82 34.88 23.53
CA LEU A 15 -0.65 34.50 22.74
C LEU A 15 0.28 33.57 23.52
N VAL A 16 0.46 33.81 24.83
CA VAL A 16 1.21 32.93 25.73
C VAL A 16 0.59 31.54 25.78
N LYS A 17 -0.74 31.48 25.88
CA LYS A 17 -1.50 30.22 25.91
C LYS A 17 -1.44 29.49 24.56
N GLU A 18 -1.50 30.20 23.44
CA GLU A 18 -1.31 29.64 22.10
C GLU A 18 0.08 29.02 21.93
N HIS A 19 1.09 29.58 22.60
CA HIS A 19 2.44 29.01 22.68
C HIS A 19 2.57 27.85 23.70
N GLY A 20 1.46 27.36 24.26
CA GLY A 20 1.44 26.19 25.12
C GLY A 20 2.05 26.40 26.52
N LEU A 21 2.28 27.65 26.91
CA LEU A 21 2.77 28.00 28.25
C LEU A 21 1.58 28.31 29.17
N ASN A 22 1.62 27.79 30.39
CA ASN A 22 0.67 28.17 31.43
C ASN A 22 1.10 29.46 32.15
N GLU A 23 0.22 30.00 33.00
CA GLU A 23 0.48 31.25 33.72
C GLU A 23 1.70 31.19 34.66
N GLU A 24 1.97 30.04 35.28
CA GLU A 24 3.13 29.86 36.16
C GLU A 24 4.43 29.77 35.36
N GLU A 25 4.41 29.04 34.24
CA GLU A 25 5.53 28.97 33.31
C GLU A 25 5.86 30.36 32.75
N TYR A 26 4.86 31.15 32.37
CA TYR A 26 5.11 32.50 31.86
C TYR A 26 5.64 33.47 32.93
N LYS A 27 5.14 33.38 34.17
CA LYS A 27 5.72 34.14 35.29
C LYS A 27 7.19 33.82 35.50
N LEU A 28 7.57 32.54 35.38
CA LEU A 28 8.95 32.11 35.47
C LEU A 28 9.79 32.62 34.28
N VAL A 29 9.23 32.68 33.07
CA VAL A 29 9.89 33.33 31.92
C VAL A 29 10.20 34.79 32.22
N LEU A 30 9.23 35.55 32.75
CA LEU A 30 9.42 36.96 33.13
C LEU A 30 10.49 37.13 34.22
N GLU A 31 10.53 36.22 35.20
CA GLU A 31 11.55 36.22 36.25
C GLU A 31 12.95 35.96 35.69
N ILE A 32 13.11 34.93 34.84
CA ILE A 32 14.40 34.58 34.20
C ILE A 32 14.90 35.74 33.33
N MET A 33 13.99 36.38 32.60
CA MET A 33 14.34 37.43 31.65
C MET A 33 14.49 38.81 32.28
N GLY A 34 13.83 39.07 33.42
CA GLY A 34 13.73 40.40 34.02
C GLY A 34 12.93 41.42 33.18
N ARG A 35 12.27 40.97 32.11
CA ARG A 35 11.43 41.77 31.19
C ARG A 35 10.47 40.87 30.42
N GLU A 36 9.54 41.48 29.69
CA GLU A 36 8.68 40.77 28.73
C GLU A 36 9.53 40.20 27.57
N PRO A 37 9.32 38.93 27.17
CA PRO A 37 9.92 38.38 25.96
C PRO A 37 9.35 39.05 24.72
N ASN A 38 10.12 39.11 23.64
CA ASN A 38 9.53 39.32 22.31
C ASN A 38 8.97 37.99 21.76
N ILE A 39 8.31 38.04 20.61
CA ILE A 39 7.66 36.86 20.01
C ILE A 39 8.64 35.70 19.72
N ASN A 40 9.86 36.00 19.31
CA ASN A 40 10.86 34.98 19.00
C ASN A 40 11.37 34.30 20.28
N GLU A 41 11.61 35.10 21.33
CA GLU A 41 12.03 34.60 22.64
C GLU A 41 10.92 33.74 23.25
N LEU A 42 9.66 34.18 23.16
CA LEU A 42 8.51 33.39 23.59
C LEU A 42 8.42 32.04 22.84
N GLY A 43 8.64 32.05 21.53
CA GLY A 43 8.71 30.83 20.71
C GLY A 43 9.83 29.88 21.11
N ILE A 44 11.01 30.40 21.45
CA ILE A 44 12.13 29.58 21.96
C ILE A 44 11.75 28.93 23.29
N PHE A 45 11.19 29.70 24.24
CA PHE A 45 10.71 29.13 25.51
C PHE A 45 9.65 28.06 25.29
N SER A 46 8.69 28.31 24.41
CA SER A 46 7.63 27.36 24.05
C SER A 46 8.18 26.01 23.61
N VAL A 47 9.12 25.99 22.66
CA VAL A 47 9.72 24.75 22.15
C VAL A 47 10.61 24.08 23.21
N MET A 48 11.51 24.85 23.84
CA MET A 48 12.48 24.31 24.79
C MET A 48 11.83 23.79 26.09
N TRP A 49 10.67 24.33 26.47
CA TRP A 49 9.90 23.90 27.64
C TRP A 49 8.72 22.97 27.31
N SER A 50 8.61 22.55 26.04
CA SER A 50 7.74 21.43 25.66
C SER A 50 8.12 20.16 26.42
N GLU A 51 7.19 19.21 26.57
CA GLU A 51 7.49 17.93 27.22
C GLU A 51 8.62 17.17 26.49
N HIS A 52 8.68 17.28 25.16
CA HIS A 52 9.67 16.63 24.31
C HIS A 52 11.11 17.04 24.63
N CYS A 53 11.34 18.34 24.88
CA CYS A 53 12.70 18.85 25.17
C CYS A 53 13.02 18.84 26.67
N SER A 54 12.05 19.18 27.52
CA SER A 54 12.30 19.44 28.93
C SER A 54 12.11 18.22 29.85
N TYR A 55 11.34 17.22 29.40
CA TYR A 55 10.90 16.09 30.21
C TYR A 55 10.22 16.55 31.51
N LYS A 56 9.51 17.69 31.50
CA LYS A 56 9.00 18.35 32.72
C LYS A 56 8.10 17.45 33.57
N SER A 57 7.32 16.56 32.97
CA SER A 57 6.49 15.60 33.72
C SER A 57 7.26 14.36 34.21
N SER A 58 8.26 13.92 33.45
CA SER A 58 8.92 12.62 33.58
C SER A 58 10.28 12.65 34.28
N LYS A 59 11.01 13.76 34.21
CA LYS A 59 12.38 13.93 34.75
C LYS A 59 12.48 13.59 36.25
N LYS A 60 11.45 13.88 37.04
CA LYS A 60 11.41 13.54 38.48
C LYS A 60 11.44 12.03 38.72
N TRP A 61 10.82 11.25 37.85
CA TRP A 61 10.77 9.79 37.94
C TRP A 61 12.04 9.18 37.36
N LEU A 62 12.56 9.71 36.25
CA LEU A 62 13.79 9.19 35.64
C LEU A 62 15.01 9.27 36.58
N LYS A 63 15.02 10.25 37.50
CA LYS A 63 16.06 10.37 38.54
C LYS A 63 16.09 9.21 39.55
N THR A 64 15.05 8.39 39.63
CA THR A 64 15.02 7.23 40.55
C THR A 64 15.73 6.00 39.97
N LEU A 65 16.04 6.00 38.67
CA LEU A 65 16.71 4.88 38.02
C LEU A 65 18.18 4.80 38.45
N PRO A 66 18.72 3.59 38.68
CA PRO A 66 20.13 3.40 38.97
C PRO A 66 20.96 3.73 37.73
N THR A 67 21.95 4.61 37.90
CA THR A 67 22.78 5.14 36.79
C THR A 67 24.27 4.96 37.01
N LYS A 68 24.67 4.31 38.11
CA LYS A 68 26.07 4.13 38.50
C LYS A 68 26.40 2.65 38.63
N ALA A 69 27.47 2.23 37.97
CA ALA A 69 28.15 0.95 38.14
C ALA A 69 29.59 1.09 37.63
N ASP A 70 30.47 0.16 37.99
CA ASP A 70 31.90 0.23 37.65
C ASP A 70 32.18 0.25 36.14
N TRP A 71 31.31 -0.39 35.35
CA TRP A 71 31.40 -0.44 33.88
C TRP A 71 30.68 0.71 33.17
N VAL A 72 30.08 1.67 33.90
CA VAL A 72 29.44 2.83 33.26
C VAL A 72 30.48 3.92 33.04
N ILE A 73 30.89 4.10 31.79
CA ILE A 73 31.82 5.17 31.39
C ILE A 73 31.06 6.51 31.34
N GLN A 74 29.87 6.52 30.74
CA GLN A 74 29.01 7.70 30.64
C GLN A 74 27.53 7.33 30.83
N GLY A 75 26.92 7.89 31.87
CA GLY A 75 25.49 7.78 32.14
C GLY A 75 24.65 8.90 31.48
N PRO A 76 23.40 9.11 31.92
CA PRO A 76 22.53 10.15 31.38
C PRO A 76 23.13 11.56 31.51
N GLY A 77 23.03 12.36 30.46
CA GLY A 77 23.51 13.74 30.40
C GLY A 77 24.11 14.14 29.06
N GLU A 78 24.63 13.16 28.32
CA GLU A 78 25.19 13.32 26.98
C GLU A 78 24.27 12.72 25.90
N ASN A 79 24.71 12.78 24.64
CA ASN A 79 23.93 12.36 23.47
C ASN A 79 23.63 10.85 23.48
N ALA A 80 24.50 10.01 24.06
CA ALA A 80 24.24 8.58 24.27
C ALA A 80 24.95 8.04 25.51
N GLY A 81 24.52 6.86 25.99
CA GLY A 81 25.17 6.16 27.11
C GLY A 81 26.36 5.33 26.64
N VAL A 82 27.38 5.20 27.50
CA VAL A 82 28.61 4.46 27.19
C VAL A 82 28.92 3.48 28.32
N ILE A 83 29.13 2.21 27.97
CA ILE A 83 29.56 1.16 28.89
C ILE A 83 30.87 0.52 28.44
N ASP A 84 31.72 0.17 29.40
CA ASP A 84 32.89 -0.67 29.17
C ASP A 84 32.43 -2.11 28.91
N ILE A 85 32.96 -2.72 27.85
CA ILE A 85 32.68 -4.11 27.47
C ILE A 85 33.92 -5.00 27.57
N GLY A 86 35.02 -4.49 28.14
CA GLY A 86 36.30 -5.18 28.24
C GLY A 86 37.19 -4.96 27.02
N ASP A 87 38.39 -5.55 27.04
CA ASP A 87 39.37 -5.53 25.95
C ASP A 87 39.75 -4.13 25.42
N GLY A 88 39.59 -3.09 26.25
CA GLY A 88 39.81 -1.70 25.85
C GLY A 88 38.75 -1.17 24.88
N GLN A 89 37.56 -1.78 24.85
CA GLN A 89 36.43 -1.41 24.01
C GLN A 89 35.26 -0.90 24.83
N ALA A 90 34.42 -0.06 24.22
CA ALA A 90 33.20 0.44 24.81
C ALA A 90 32.02 0.28 23.86
N ALA A 91 30.84 0.01 24.41
CA ALA A 91 29.58 0.04 23.67
C ALA A 91 28.87 1.37 23.91
N VAL A 92 28.47 2.03 22.82
CA VAL A 92 27.71 3.28 22.84
C VAL A 92 26.33 3.00 22.28
N PHE A 93 25.29 3.33 23.05
CA PHE A 93 23.92 3.08 22.64
C PHE A 93 22.95 4.07 23.27
N LYS A 94 21.85 4.28 22.57
CA LYS A 94 20.69 5.05 23.01
C LYS A 94 19.46 4.47 22.31
N MET A 95 18.29 4.79 22.85
CA MET A 95 17.02 4.54 22.21
C MET A 95 16.28 5.87 22.06
N GLU A 96 15.71 6.09 20.88
CA GLU A 96 14.85 7.23 20.59
C GLU A 96 13.48 6.75 20.10
N SER A 97 12.52 7.67 20.07
CA SER A 97 11.18 7.42 19.53
C SER A 97 10.80 8.52 18.57
N HIS A 98 10.13 8.17 17.48
CA HIS A 98 9.69 9.13 16.46
C HIS A 98 8.19 9.00 16.17
N ASN A 99 7.40 8.84 17.24
CA ASN A 99 6.03 8.32 17.16
C ASN A 99 5.06 9.23 16.38
N HIS A 100 4.96 10.52 16.76
CA HIS A 100 4.01 11.43 16.13
C HIS A 100 4.33 11.65 14.63
N PRO A 101 5.57 11.91 14.22
CA PRO A 101 5.85 12.07 12.79
C PRO A 101 5.70 10.75 12.02
N SER A 102 6.07 9.60 12.61
CA SER A 102 5.83 8.30 11.97
C SER A 102 4.35 7.93 11.89
N TYR A 103 3.49 8.54 12.71
CA TYR A 103 2.04 8.42 12.58
C TYR A 103 1.51 9.23 11.39
N ILE A 104 2.03 10.44 11.17
CA ILE A 104 1.64 11.31 10.04
C ILE A 104 2.22 10.79 8.72
N GLU A 105 3.52 10.52 8.67
CA GLU A 105 4.24 10.05 7.48
C GLU A 105 5.18 8.89 7.87
N PRO A 106 4.74 7.62 7.75
CA PRO A 106 5.49 6.48 8.32
C PRO A 106 6.91 6.31 7.79
N TYR A 107 7.11 6.49 6.48
CA TYR A 107 8.41 6.27 5.87
C TYR A 107 9.41 7.34 6.31
N GLN A 108 9.09 8.62 6.08
CA GLN A 108 10.00 9.70 6.43
C GLN A 108 10.15 9.84 7.94
N GLY A 109 9.08 9.68 8.73
CA GLY A 109 9.16 9.71 10.19
C GLY A 109 10.09 8.64 10.76
N ALA A 110 10.06 7.42 10.21
CA ALA A 110 10.99 6.37 10.61
C ALA A 110 12.43 6.68 10.15
N ALA A 111 12.60 7.15 8.91
CA ALA A 111 13.91 7.49 8.35
C ALA A 111 14.60 8.64 9.11
N THR A 112 13.87 9.69 9.49
CA THR A 112 14.40 10.79 10.29
C THR A 112 14.77 10.35 11.71
N GLY A 113 13.97 9.44 12.30
CA GLY A 113 14.29 8.81 13.58
C GLY A 113 15.59 8.01 13.52
N MET A 114 15.78 7.21 12.47
CA MET A 114 17.02 6.49 12.21
C MET A 114 18.22 7.44 12.04
N GLY A 115 18.03 8.54 11.30
CA GLY A 115 19.07 9.56 11.16
C GLY A 115 19.45 10.23 12.50
N GLY A 116 18.46 10.48 13.37
CA GLY A 116 18.66 11.04 14.71
C GLY A 116 19.55 10.17 15.58
N ILE A 117 19.14 8.93 15.80
CA ILE A 117 19.86 8.01 16.69
C ILE A 117 21.28 7.70 16.20
N LEU A 118 21.48 7.63 14.88
CA LEU A 118 22.83 7.43 14.31
C LEU A 118 23.74 8.62 14.61
N ARG A 119 23.21 9.85 14.56
CA ARG A 119 23.99 11.05 14.92
C ARG A 119 24.36 11.08 16.39
N ASP A 120 23.46 10.67 17.29
CA ASP A 120 23.78 10.60 18.72
C ASP A 120 24.98 9.70 18.99
N VAL A 121 24.97 8.48 18.44
CA VAL A 121 26.07 7.53 18.60
C VAL A 121 27.35 8.05 17.94
N PHE A 122 27.23 8.63 16.74
CA PHE A 122 28.36 9.18 16.00
C PHE A 122 29.04 10.34 16.74
N THR A 123 28.27 11.25 17.34
CA THR A 123 28.81 12.41 18.08
C THR A 123 29.55 12.02 19.36
N MET A 124 29.30 10.82 19.90
CA MET A 124 30.09 10.25 21.01
C MET A 124 31.44 9.65 20.54
N GLY A 125 31.77 9.73 19.25
CA GLY A 125 33.00 9.18 18.68
C GLY A 125 32.95 7.68 18.38
N ALA A 126 31.76 7.07 18.41
CA ALA A 126 31.58 5.65 18.12
C ALA A 126 31.12 5.43 16.67
N ARG A 127 31.56 4.31 16.08
CA ARG A 127 31.09 3.85 14.78
C ARG A 127 29.81 3.04 14.96
N PRO A 128 28.66 3.41 14.34
CA PRO A 128 27.48 2.56 14.36
C PRO A 128 27.75 1.22 13.68
N ILE A 129 27.44 0.11 14.38
CA ILE A 129 27.64 -1.27 13.86
C ILE A 129 26.34 -2.10 13.83
N ALA A 130 25.31 -1.65 14.54
CA ALA A 130 24.01 -2.32 14.60
C ALA A 130 22.91 -1.27 14.84
N ALA A 131 21.71 -1.58 14.36
CA ALA A 131 20.50 -0.83 14.64
C ALA A 131 19.36 -1.82 14.94
N MET A 132 18.52 -1.47 15.90
CA MET A 132 17.36 -2.27 16.29
C MET A 132 16.13 -1.36 16.31
N ASN A 133 14.99 -1.90 15.90
CA ASN A 133 13.71 -1.21 15.97
C ASN A 133 12.81 -1.83 17.05
N SER A 134 12.01 -0.99 17.69
CA SER A 134 10.91 -1.40 18.56
C SER A 134 9.64 -0.80 17.98
N LEU A 135 8.92 -1.61 17.19
CA LEU A 135 7.72 -1.18 16.48
C LEU A 135 6.49 -1.64 17.25
N SER A 136 5.53 -0.73 17.44
CA SER A 136 4.26 -1.03 18.07
C SER A 136 3.15 -0.43 17.23
N PHE A 137 2.32 -1.29 16.64
CA PHE A 137 1.19 -0.92 15.80
C PHE A 137 -0.12 -1.35 16.45
N GLY A 138 -1.24 -0.81 15.94
CA GLY A 138 -2.56 -1.35 16.28
C GLY A 138 -2.72 -2.79 15.77
N GLU A 139 -3.76 -3.48 16.25
CA GLU A 139 -4.06 -4.82 15.77
C GLU A 139 -4.22 -4.84 14.24
N ILE A 140 -3.74 -5.90 13.61
CA ILE A 140 -3.77 -6.06 12.15
C ILE A 140 -5.21 -5.97 11.62
N ASN A 141 -6.16 -6.54 12.37
CA ASN A 141 -7.57 -6.55 12.03
C ASN A 141 -8.34 -5.31 12.50
N HIS A 142 -7.66 -4.33 13.12
CA HIS A 142 -8.33 -3.13 13.58
C HIS A 142 -8.76 -2.28 12.36
N PRO A 143 -10.00 -1.76 12.29
CA PRO A 143 -10.51 -1.02 11.13
C PRO A 143 -9.69 0.22 10.73
N LYS A 144 -8.86 0.75 11.64
CA LYS A 144 -7.94 1.88 11.38
C LYS A 144 -6.55 1.46 10.85
N THR A 145 -6.25 0.16 10.80
CA THR A 145 -5.01 -0.38 10.25
C THR A 145 -5.17 -0.50 8.74
N LYS A 146 -4.59 0.48 8.00
CA LYS A 146 -4.59 0.67 6.53
C LYS A 146 -5.70 -0.07 5.77
N SER A 147 -6.93 0.38 5.96
CA SER A 147 -8.05 0.05 5.06
C SER A 147 -7.97 0.99 3.86
N LEU A 148 -7.89 0.43 2.65
CA LEU A 148 -8.08 1.16 1.41
C LEU A 148 -9.55 1.08 1.05
N ILE A 149 -10.23 2.23 1.10
CA ILE A 149 -11.62 2.35 0.65
C ILE A 149 -11.58 2.94 -0.76
N ASN A 150 -12.09 2.22 -1.75
CA ASN A 150 -12.11 2.67 -3.13
C ASN A 150 -13.55 2.82 -3.59
N HIS A 151 -13.96 4.02 -3.98
CA HIS A 151 -15.24 4.24 -4.64
C HIS A 151 -15.00 4.32 -6.14
N TYR A 152 -15.67 3.46 -6.91
CA TYR A 152 -15.63 3.51 -8.36
C TYR A 152 -16.84 4.26 -8.89
N PHE A 153 -16.58 5.14 -9.85
CA PHE A 153 -17.57 6.02 -10.44
C PHE A 153 -17.86 5.59 -11.87
N ASP A 154 -19.13 5.62 -12.25
CA ASP A 154 -19.57 5.48 -13.64
C ASP A 154 -20.96 6.12 -13.80
N THR A 155 -21.46 6.23 -15.03
CA THR A 155 -22.83 6.63 -15.29
C THR A 155 -23.79 5.46 -14.98
N PRO A 156 -25.10 5.70 -14.81
CA PRO A 156 -26.09 4.62 -14.67
C PRO A 156 -26.10 3.61 -15.82
N ASN A 157 -25.54 3.98 -16.97
CA ASN A 157 -25.45 3.12 -18.14
C ASN A 157 -24.07 2.44 -18.25
N ALA A 158 -23.12 2.63 -17.32
CA ALA A 158 -21.76 2.12 -17.41
C ALA A 158 -20.99 2.61 -18.66
N ASP A 159 -21.07 3.91 -18.95
CA ASP A 159 -20.41 4.50 -20.12
C ASP A 159 -18.87 4.42 -20.04
N LEU A 160 -18.27 4.57 -18.84
CA LEU A 160 -16.82 4.43 -18.67
C LEU A 160 -16.38 2.98 -18.88
N ASN A 161 -17.10 2.01 -18.30
CA ASN A 161 -16.83 0.60 -18.51
C ASN A 161 -16.88 0.21 -20.00
N ARG A 162 -17.89 0.71 -20.75
CA ARG A 162 -17.97 0.51 -22.21
C ARG A 162 -16.78 1.11 -22.95
N ALA A 163 -16.29 2.26 -22.49
CA ALA A 163 -15.07 2.87 -23.00
C ALA A 163 -13.78 2.17 -22.51
N LYS A 164 -13.90 1.08 -21.74
CA LYS A 164 -12.79 0.36 -21.09
C LYS A 164 -11.95 1.28 -20.20
N ALA A 165 -12.62 2.18 -19.50
CA ALA A 165 -12.03 3.07 -18.52
C ALA A 165 -12.62 2.78 -17.14
N ALA A 166 -11.81 2.95 -16.10
CA ALA A 166 -12.22 2.86 -14.71
C ALA A 166 -11.77 4.12 -13.98
N LEU A 167 -12.72 4.81 -13.36
CA LEU A 167 -12.49 6.01 -12.56
C LEU A 167 -12.79 5.69 -11.09
N ARG A 168 -11.84 5.98 -10.20
CA ARG A 168 -12.01 5.76 -8.77
C ARG A 168 -11.49 6.91 -7.93
N VAL A 169 -12.00 7.02 -6.72
CA VAL A 169 -11.35 7.76 -5.62
C VAL A 169 -11.00 6.77 -4.51
N ARG A 170 -9.73 6.72 -4.14
CA ARG A 170 -9.18 5.86 -3.09
C ARG A 170 -8.89 6.70 -1.85
N LYS A 171 -9.44 6.31 -0.71
CA LYS A 171 -9.04 6.79 0.61
C LYS A 171 -7.93 5.90 1.17
N ALA A 172 -6.80 6.49 1.49
CA ALA A 172 -5.66 5.82 2.12
C ALA A 172 -5.24 6.60 3.36
N GLY A 173 -5.67 6.16 4.55
CA GLY A 173 -5.53 6.97 5.76
C GLY A 173 -6.45 8.19 5.69
N ASP A 174 -5.87 9.39 5.77
CA ASP A 174 -6.60 10.66 5.65
C ASP A 174 -6.54 11.27 4.24
N ASP A 175 -5.72 10.70 3.35
CA ASP A 175 -5.54 11.18 1.98
C ASP A 175 -6.55 10.57 1.00
N TYR A 176 -6.88 11.32 -0.05
CA TYR A 176 -7.67 10.86 -1.18
C TYR A 176 -6.87 10.95 -2.48
N ILE A 177 -6.97 9.91 -3.30
CA ILE A 177 -6.32 9.85 -4.61
C ILE A 177 -7.38 9.51 -5.64
N GLN A 178 -7.60 10.40 -6.62
CA GLN A 178 -8.40 10.11 -7.80
C GLN A 178 -7.52 9.39 -8.82
N THR A 179 -7.99 8.26 -9.33
CA THR A 179 -7.27 7.48 -10.35
C THR A 179 -8.17 7.26 -11.55
N LEU A 180 -7.66 7.56 -12.74
CA LEU A 180 -8.23 7.13 -14.01
C LEU A 180 -7.33 6.05 -14.61
N LYS A 181 -7.90 4.89 -14.93
CA LYS A 181 -7.23 3.81 -15.66
C LYS A 181 -7.95 3.64 -16.99
N THR A 182 -7.22 3.59 -18.10
CA THR A 182 -7.81 3.32 -19.42
C THR A 182 -7.40 1.93 -19.91
N ARG A 183 -7.79 1.61 -21.14
CA ARG A 183 -7.58 0.29 -21.74
C ARG A 183 -6.10 -0.10 -21.68
N GLY A 184 -5.86 -1.29 -21.15
CA GLY A 184 -4.58 -1.97 -21.25
C GLY A 184 -4.58 -3.13 -22.24
N GLU A 185 -3.38 -3.63 -22.51
CA GLU A 185 -3.15 -4.91 -23.18
C GLU A 185 -2.66 -5.93 -22.14
N PHE A 186 -3.07 -7.19 -22.30
CA PHE A 186 -2.51 -8.31 -21.56
C PHE A 186 -1.39 -8.92 -22.41
N VAL A 187 -0.17 -8.84 -21.92
CA VAL A 187 1.03 -9.32 -22.60
C VAL A 187 1.81 -10.13 -21.57
N ASP A 188 2.14 -11.39 -21.90
CA ASP A 188 3.03 -12.24 -21.10
C ASP A 188 2.59 -12.53 -19.64
N GLY A 189 1.27 -12.62 -19.39
CA GLY A 189 0.78 -12.85 -18.03
C GLY A 189 0.60 -11.58 -17.20
N ALA A 190 0.94 -10.41 -17.75
CA ALA A 190 0.87 -9.12 -17.07
C ALA A 190 -0.05 -8.11 -17.79
N HIS A 191 -0.67 -7.22 -17.02
CA HIS A 191 -1.46 -6.12 -17.54
C HIS A 191 -0.59 -4.87 -17.76
N ARG A 192 -0.61 -4.29 -18.96
CA ARG A 192 -0.01 -2.99 -19.25
C ARG A 192 -1.07 -1.99 -19.67
N ARG A 193 -1.24 -0.90 -18.93
CA ARG A 193 -2.26 0.16 -19.21
C ARG A 193 -1.75 1.55 -18.88
N GLU A 194 -2.37 2.57 -19.46
CA GLU A 194 -2.16 3.96 -19.05
C GLU A 194 -2.98 4.26 -17.78
N GLU A 195 -2.38 5.02 -16.87
CA GLU A 195 -2.93 5.34 -15.57
C GLU A 195 -2.53 6.77 -15.17
N TRP A 196 -3.51 7.53 -14.68
CA TRP A 196 -3.32 8.86 -14.13
C TRP A 196 -3.77 8.85 -12.67
N GLU A 197 -2.91 9.31 -11.77
CA GLU A 197 -3.21 9.47 -10.35
C GLU A 197 -3.06 10.93 -9.94
N TRP A 198 -4.09 11.46 -9.27
CA TRP A 198 -4.09 12.82 -8.74
C TRP A 198 -4.46 12.84 -7.26
N PRO A 199 -3.68 13.52 -6.40
CA PRO A 199 -4.10 13.80 -5.04
C PRO A 199 -5.30 14.75 -5.05
N VAL A 200 -6.33 14.43 -4.28
CA VAL A 200 -7.55 15.25 -4.13
C VAL A 200 -7.86 15.46 -2.64
N SER A 201 -8.56 16.54 -2.31
CA SER A 201 -8.83 16.91 -0.91
C SER A 201 -10.06 16.24 -0.29
N SER A 202 -10.84 15.49 -1.08
CA SER A 202 -12.14 14.96 -0.68
C SER A 202 -12.47 13.66 -1.43
N PRO A 203 -13.47 12.87 -0.97
CA PRO A 203 -13.94 11.68 -1.69
C PRO A 203 -14.69 11.98 -3.01
N GLU A 204 -15.04 13.26 -3.25
CA GLU A 204 -15.72 13.71 -4.47
C GLU A 204 -14.79 13.77 -5.68
N LEU A 205 -15.34 13.54 -6.88
CA LEU A 205 -14.59 13.65 -8.13
C LEU A 205 -14.20 15.10 -8.44
N ALA A 206 -12.92 15.31 -8.74
CA ALA A 206 -12.43 16.53 -9.36
C ALA A 206 -12.52 16.39 -10.88
N LEU A 207 -13.67 16.74 -11.46
CA LEU A 207 -13.97 16.57 -12.89
C LEU A 207 -13.03 17.37 -13.81
N SER A 208 -12.51 18.50 -13.36
CA SER A 208 -11.55 19.31 -14.13
C SER A 208 -10.25 18.56 -14.42
N LEU A 209 -9.87 17.56 -13.60
CA LEU A 209 -8.69 16.73 -13.83
C LEU A 209 -8.88 15.75 -15.00
N LEU A 210 -10.12 15.52 -15.44
CA LEU A 210 -10.43 14.62 -16.54
C LEU A 210 -10.35 15.31 -17.91
N GLU A 211 -10.30 16.64 -17.96
CA GLU A 211 -10.31 17.43 -19.20
C GLU A 211 -9.10 17.13 -20.10
N ASP A 212 -7.93 16.87 -19.50
CA ASP A 212 -6.68 16.56 -20.21
C ASP A 212 -6.45 15.05 -20.44
N THR A 213 -7.50 14.22 -20.26
CA THR A 213 -7.41 12.76 -20.40
C THR A 213 -8.04 12.28 -21.71
N PRO A 214 -7.69 11.07 -22.21
CA PRO A 214 -8.31 10.52 -23.41
C PRO A 214 -9.79 10.07 -23.22
N LEU A 215 -10.43 10.40 -22.09
CA LEU A 215 -11.87 10.17 -21.92
C LEU A 215 -12.63 11.02 -22.95
N ASN A 216 -13.38 10.33 -23.82
CA ASN A 216 -14.08 10.95 -24.96
C ASN A 216 -14.91 12.17 -24.56
N ALA A 217 -14.87 13.20 -25.41
CA ALA A 217 -15.68 14.43 -25.37
C ALA A 217 -17.22 14.21 -25.51
N GLY A 218 -17.70 12.97 -25.41
CA GLY A 218 -19.11 12.57 -25.49
C GLY A 218 -19.67 11.94 -24.21
N LEU A 219 -18.86 11.82 -23.15
CA LEU A 219 -19.32 11.35 -21.84
C LEU A 219 -19.98 12.49 -21.07
N ASP A 220 -21.22 12.29 -20.64
CA ASP A 220 -21.87 13.21 -19.71
C ASP A 220 -21.35 12.97 -18.29
N LEU A 221 -20.22 13.61 -17.97
CA LEU A 221 -19.55 13.50 -16.68
C LEU A 221 -20.44 13.93 -15.50
N SER A 222 -21.51 14.71 -15.75
CA SER A 222 -22.46 15.14 -14.71
C SER A 222 -23.31 14.01 -14.15
N ARG A 223 -23.37 12.86 -14.85
CA ARG A 223 -24.12 11.67 -14.44
C ARG A 223 -23.29 10.63 -13.70
N LEU A 224 -22.01 10.91 -13.44
CA LEU A 224 -21.15 10.01 -12.68
C LEU A 224 -21.67 9.86 -11.25
N GLN A 225 -21.77 8.62 -10.80
CA GLN A 225 -22.15 8.24 -9.46
C GLN A 225 -21.31 7.06 -9.00
N ILE A 226 -21.24 6.83 -7.69
CA ILE A 226 -20.62 5.61 -7.16
C ILE A 226 -21.46 4.41 -7.62
N VAL A 227 -20.79 3.45 -8.27
CA VAL A 227 -21.44 2.23 -8.78
C VAL A 227 -21.08 0.98 -7.97
N PHE A 228 -19.88 0.94 -7.42
CA PHE A 228 -19.41 -0.12 -6.52
C PHE A 228 -18.20 0.34 -5.71
N GLU A 229 -17.84 -0.45 -4.71
CA GLU A 229 -16.69 -0.22 -3.86
C GLU A 229 -15.77 -1.44 -3.82
N THR A 230 -14.46 -1.20 -3.67
CA THR A 230 -13.50 -2.25 -3.30
C THR A 230 -12.78 -1.82 -2.03
N ASN A 231 -12.98 -2.57 -0.95
CA ASN A 231 -12.51 -2.22 0.39
C ASN A 231 -11.61 -3.34 0.90
N PHE A 232 -10.31 -3.08 0.99
CA PHE A 232 -9.32 -4.10 1.32
C PHE A 232 -8.13 -3.56 2.09
N GLN A 233 -7.47 -4.47 2.82
CA GLN A 233 -6.16 -4.25 3.41
C GLN A 233 -5.10 -4.69 2.41
N ARG A 234 -4.08 -3.87 2.20
CA ARG A 234 -2.94 -4.18 1.33
C ARG A 234 -1.68 -4.37 2.17
N GLN A 235 -1.05 -5.52 2.05
CA GLN A 235 0.30 -5.78 2.52
C GLN A 235 1.27 -5.71 1.35
N VAL A 236 2.34 -4.93 1.49
CA VAL A 236 3.38 -4.79 0.46
C VAL A 236 4.63 -5.52 0.94
N LEU A 237 5.15 -6.38 0.08
CA LEU A 237 6.43 -7.05 0.23
C LEU A 237 7.34 -6.63 -0.94
N TRP A 238 8.64 -6.59 -0.69
CA TRP A 238 9.62 -6.26 -1.71
C TRP A 238 10.50 -7.48 -1.98
N LEU A 239 10.66 -7.82 -3.26
CA LEU A 239 11.56 -8.87 -3.71
C LEU A 239 12.68 -8.24 -4.52
N GLU A 240 13.91 -8.40 -4.03
CA GLU A 240 15.12 -7.86 -4.65
C GLU A 240 16.02 -9.03 -5.07
N GLU A 241 16.22 -9.19 -6.38
CA GLU A 241 17.11 -10.21 -6.96
C GLU A 241 18.04 -9.58 -8.01
N GLY A 242 19.29 -9.32 -7.63
CA GLY A 242 20.27 -8.70 -8.52
C GLY A 242 19.90 -7.25 -8.85
N GLN A 243 19.52 -6.99 -10.10
CA GLN A 243 19.01 -5.68 -10.57
C GLN A 243 17.48 -5.65 -10.70
N THR A 244 16.80 -6.76 -10.36
CA THR A 244 15.36 -6.86 -10.44
C THR A 244 14.72 -6.54 -9.10
N SER A 245 13.78 -5.60 -9.11
CA SER A 245 12.96 -5.19 -7.96
C SER A 245 11.49 -5.38 -8.30
N ILE A 246 10.81 -6.22 -7.52
CA ILE A 246 9.38 -6.53 -7.68
C ILE A 246 8.65 -6.14 -6.39
N GLU A 247 7.62 -5.31 -6.54
CA GLU A 247 6.66 -5.02 -5.48
C GLU A 247 5.57 -6.11 -5.51
N ILE A 248 5.36 -6.79 -4.38
CA ILE A 248 4.32 -7.80 -4.23
C ILE A 248 3.24 -7.20 -3.32
N ALA A 249 2.05 -6.98 -3.86
CA ALA A 249 0.90 -6.50 -3.11
C ALA A 249 -0.07 -7.66 -2.83
N VAL A 250 -0.27 -7.97 -1.56
CA VAL A 250 -1.27 -8.95 -1.11
C VAL A 250 -2.48 -8.18 -0.59
N ASP A 251 -3.61 -8.33 -1.28
CA ASP A 251 -4.87 -7.67 -0.93
C ASP A 251 -5.83 -8.66 -0.26
N SER A 252 -6.45 -8.24 0.83
CA SER A 252 -7.49 -8.99 1.53
C SER A 252 -8.63 -8.08 1.92
N GLY A 253 -9.85 -8.38 1.45
CA GLY A 253 -10.99 -7.54 1.69
C GLY A 253 -12.24 -7.98 0.95
N THR A 254 -12.97 -7.00 0.41
CA THR A 254 -14.26 -7.22 -0.24
C THR A 254 -14.44 -6.31 -1.45
N VAL A 255 -15.16 -6.81 -2.44
CA VAL A 255 -15.78 -6.01 -3.50
C VAL A 255 -17.29 -6.02 -3.29
N ALA A 256 -17.93 -4.86 -3.38
CA ALA A 256 -19.36 -4.70 -3.13
C ALA A 256 -20.00 -3.82 -4.20
N GLY A 257 -21.06 -4.33 -4.83
CA GLY A 257 -21.88 -3.61 -5.81
C GLY A 257 -23.34 -3.98 -5.62
N ASN A 258 -24.25 -3.00 -5.72
CA ASN A 258 -25.65 -3.15 -5.29
C ASN A 258 -25.75 -3.80 -3.89
N ASP A 259 -26.57 -4.85 -3.75
CA ASP A 259 -26.74 -5.63 -2.52
C ASP A 259 -25.78 -6.83 -2.41
N ALA A 260 -24.90 -7.02 -3.41
CA ALA A 260 -23.98 -8.15 -3.46
C ALA A 260 -22.58 -7.77 -2.95
N ARG A 261 -21.97 -8.68 -2.20
CA ARG A 261 -20.60 -8.51 -1.66
C ARG A 261 -19.85 -9.82 -1.75
N TRP A 262 -18.66 -9.77 -2.34
CA TRP A 262 -17.77 -10.91 -2.44
C TRP A 262 -16.45 -10.68 -1.70
N PRO A 263 -15.82 -11.75 -1.17
CA PRO A 263 -14.45 -11.68 -0.69
C PRO A 263 -13.50 -11.33 -1.85
N LEU A 264 -12.48 -10.55 -1.53
CA LEU A 264 -11.39 -10.18 -2.43
C LEU A 264 -10.08 -10.64 -1.80
N HIS A 265 -9.46 -11.65 -2.40
CA HIS A 265 -8.15 -12.16 -2.00
C HIS A 265 -7.30 -12.27 -3.26
N GLU A 266 -6.22 -11.51 -3.32
CA GLU A 266 -5.36 -11.52 -4.48
C GLU A 266 -3.93 -11.11 -4.16
N VAL A 267 -3.04 -11.43 -5.10
CA VAL A 267 -1.63 -11.09 -5.06
C VAL A 267 -1.27 -10.49 -6.41
N GLU A 268 -0.72 -9.27 -6.39
CA GLU A 268 -0.23 -8.56 -7.58
C GLU A 268 1.30 -8.52 -7.51
N PHE A 269 1.97 -8.89 -8.60
CA PHE A 269 3.41 -8.75 -8.78
C PHE A 269 3.67 -7.60 -9.76
N GLU A 270 4.29 -6.52 -9.30
CA GLU A 270 4.60 -5.34 -10.11
C GLU A 270 6.12 -5.17 -10.26
N LEU A 271 6.61 -5.25 -11.49
CA LEU A 271 8.02 -5.00 -11.79
C LEU A 271 8.30 -3.50 -11.68
N LYS A 272 9.17 -3.11 -10.74
CA LYS A 272 9.61 -1.72 -10.60
C LYS A 272 10.84 -1.44 -11.45
N SER A 273 11.73 -2.42 -11.58
CA SER A 273 12.92 -2.36 -12.45
C SER A 273 13.51 -3.76 -12.66
N GLY A 274 14.28 -3.94 -13.74
CA GLY A 274 15.01 -5.18 -14.03
C GLY A 274 14.35 -6.07 -15.08
N ASP A 275 14.52 -7.38 -14.91
CA ASP A 275 14.10 -8.42 -15.85
C ASP A 275 12.66 -8.88 -15.56
N ASP A 276 11.78 -8.75 -16.55
CA ASP A 276 10.35 -9.09 -16.47
C ASP A 276 10.09 -10.60 -16.42
N SER A 277 10.99 -11.44 -16.93
CA SER A 277 10.90 -12.90 -16.85
C SER A 277 10.84 -13.40 -15.40
N LYS A 278 11.33 -12.59 -14.45
CA LYS A 278 11.29 -12.88 -13.01
C LYS A 278 9.89 -12.80 -12.41
N LEU A 279 8.97 -12.01 -12.99
CA LEU A 279 7.59 -11.92 -12.50
C LEU A 279 6.93 -13.29 -12.52
N VAL A 280 6.98 -13.95 -13.68
CA VAL A 280 6.32 -15.25 -13.85
C VAL A 280 7.05 -16.35 -13.10
N ALA A 281 8.38 -16.28 -13.00
CA ALA A 281 9.14 -17.22 -12.18
C ALA A 281 8.68 -17.21 -10.72
N TRP A 282 8.57 -16.03 -10.10
CA TRP A 282 8.12 -15.91 -8.71
C TRP A 282 6.63 -16.21 -8.53
N ALA A 283 5.78 -15.82 -9.48
CA ALA A 283 4.37 -16.22 -9.46
C ALA A 283 4.21 -17.74 -9.53
N LEU A 284 5.06 -18.43 -10.31
CA LEU A 284 5.05 -19.89 -10.42
C LEU A 284 5.53 -20.58 -9.15
N GLU A 285 6.56 -20.05 -8.48
CA GLU A 285 6.97 -20.56 -7.16
C GLU A 285 5.84 -20.41 -6.14
N LEU A 286 5.13 -19.28 -6.11
CA LEU A 286 3.96 -19.10 -5.25
C LEU A 286 2.86 -20.12 -5.58
N ALA A 287 2.55 -20.29 -6.87
CA ALA A 287 1.50 -21.19 -7.33
C ALA A 287 1.73 -22.67 -6.97
N ARG A 288 2.99 -23.07 -6.75
CA ARG A 288 3.33 -24.43 -6.31
C ARG A 288 3.05 -24.66 -4.84
N GLU A 289 3.12 -23.62 -4.02
CA GLU A 289 2.96 -23.69 -2.57
C GLU A 289 1.52 -23.47 -2.12
N VAL A 290 0.77 -22.61 -2.82
CA VAL A 290 -0.61 -22.25 -2.46
C VAL A 290 -1.53 -22.22 -3.69
N PRO A 291 -2.82 -22.59 -3.54
CA PRO A 291 -3.79 -22.45 -4.61
C PRO A 291 -3.88 -20.99 -5.06
N VAL A 292 -3.66 -20.77 -6.35
CA VAL A 292 -3.81 -19.46 -7.00
C VAL A 292 -4.55 -19.63 -8.32
N PHE A 293 -5.16 -18.55 -8.78
CA PHE A 293 -5.83 -18.50 -10.06
C PHE A 293 -5.38 -17.24 -10.80
N LEU A 294 -4.79 -17.43 -11.99
CA LEU A 294 -4.41 -16.30 -12.84
C LEU A 294 -5.70 -15.70 -13.42
N ASN A 295 -6.17 -14.64 -12.78
CA ASN A 295 -7.43 -14.01 -13.12
C ASN A 295 -7.22 -12.82 -14.06
N LEU A 296 -7.79 -12.89 -15.27
CA LEU A 296 -7.76 -11.79 -16.22
C LEU A 296 -8.91 -10.80 -16.01
N VAL A 297 -9.85 -11.11 -15.11
CA VAL A 297 -10.93 -10.20 -14.72
C VAL A 297 -10.44 -9.27 -13.62
N SER A 298 -10.34 -7.98 -13.93
CA SER A 298 -9.89 -6.96 -13.00
C SER A 298 -10.85 -6.73 -11.84
N LYS A 299 -10.34 -6.18 -10.72
CA LYS A 299 -11.17 -5.72 -9.58
C LYS A 299 -12.36 -4.85 -10.02
N ALA A 300 -12.14 -4.00 -11.03
CA ALA A 300 -13.18 -3.12 -11.56
C ALA A 300 -14.28 -3.92 -12.29
N GLU A 301 -13.91 -4.87 -13.14
CA GLU A 301 -14.88 -5.75 -13.82
C GLU A 301 -15.69 -6.60 -12.83
N GLN A 302 -15.05 -7.09 -11.76
CA GLN A 302 -15.76 -7.76 -10.66
C GLN A 302 -16.79 -6.83 -10.01
N GLY A 303 -16.40 -5.59 -9.73
CA GLY A 303 -17.29 -4.57 -9.18
C GLY A 303 -18.47 -4.22 -10.09
N TYR A 304 -18.22 -4.02 -11.39
CA TYR A 304 -19.28 -3.79 -12.37
C TYR A 304 -20.22 -4.99 -12.50
N PHE A 305 -19.70 -6.21 -12.41
CA PHE A 305 -20.51 -7.42 -12.42
C PHE A 305 -21.47 -7.45 -11.22
N LEU A 306 -20.95 -7.19 -10.00
CA LEU A 306 -21.76 -7.15 -8.78
C LEU A 306 -22.75 -5.97 -8.77
N ALA A 307 -22.39 -4.85 -9.38
CA ALA A 307 -23.29 -3.73 -9.60
C ALA A 307 -24.37 -4.01 -10.68
N GLY A 308 -24.38 -5.19 -11.33
CA GLY A 308 -25.34 -5.50 -12.39
C GLY A 308 -25.18 -4.63 -13.64
N LEU A 309 -24.00 -4.03 -13.80
CA LEU A 309 -23.65 -3.13 -14.91
C LEU A 309 -22.76 -3.80 -15.96
N TYR A 310 -22.30 -5.01 -15.68
CA TYR A 310 -21.49 -5.83 -16.58
C TYR A 310 -21.99 -7.28 -16.55
N HIS A 311 -22.27 -7.82 -17.72
CA HIS A 311 -22.71 -9.19 -17.90
C HIS A 311 -21.80 -9.84 -18.94
N PRO A 312 -20.68 -10.44 -18.52
CA PRO A 312 -19.82 -11.15 -19.45
C PRO A 312 -20.50 -12.42 -19.92
N GLU A 313 -20.27 -12.76 -21.18
CA GLU A 313 -20.60 -14.07 -21.73
C GLU A 313 -19.31 -14.78 -22.14
N PRO A 314 -19.17 -16.10 -21.88
CA PRO A 314 -18.08 -16.88 -22.46
C PRO A 314 -18.15 -16.77 -23.98
N ALA A 315 -17.07 -16.28 -24.61
CA ALA A 315 -17.06 -16.03 -26.04
C ALA A 315 -17.14 -17.35 -26.83
N ARG A 316 -18.30 -17.66 -27.42
CA ARG A 316 -18.43 -18.81 -28.33
C ARG A 316 -17.61 -18.59 -29.59
N LYS A 317 -16.65 -19.46 -29.85
CA LYS A 317 -15.80 -19.42 -31.05
C LYS A 317 -15.86 -20.73 -31.80
N SER A 318 -15.90 -20.63 -33.13
CA SER A 318 -15.84 -21.76 -34.05
C SER A 318 -14.40 -22.22 -34.35
N GLU A 319 -13.40 -21.41 -33.99
CA GLU A 319 -11.97 -21.69 -34.21
C GLU A 319 -11.28 -22.11 -32.91
N ALA A 320 -10.15 -22.81 -33.05
CA ALA A 320 -9.32 -23.22 -31.93
C ALA A 320 -8.87 -22.01 -31.09
N LEU A 321 -9.13 -22.06 -29.78
CA LEU A 321 -8.80 -20.96 -28.88
C LEU A 321 -7.27 -20.74 -28.81
N SER A 322 -6.86 -19.48 -28.80
CA SER A 322 -5.53 -19.10 -28.33
C SER A 322 -5.41 -19.29 -26.80
N ILE A 323 -4.18 -19.28 -26.28
CA ILE A 323 -3.93 -19.39 -24.84
C ILE A 323 -4.63 -18.25 -24.08
N THR A 324 -4.48 -17.01 -24.54
CA THR A 324 -5.12 -15.85 -23.92
C THR A 324 -6.64 -15.97 -23.90
N GLU A 325 -7.25 -16.48 -24.97
CA GLU A 325 -8.70 -16.67 -25.03
C GLU A 325 -9.19 -17.76 -24.09
N PHE A 326 -8.41 -18.85 -23.94
CA PHE A 326 -8.69 -19.89 -22.95
C PHE A 326 -8.60 -19.34 -21.52
N LEU A 327 -7.53 -18.62 -21.17
CA LEU A 327 -7.36 -17.99 -19.84
C LEU A 327 -8.47 -16.97 -19.55
N GLN A 328 -8.86 -16.18 -20.56
CA GLN A 328 -9.97 -15.24 -20.45
C GLN A 328 -11.30 -15.97 -20.21
N ALA A 329 -11.56 -17.05 -20.94
CA ALA A 329 -12.79 -17.83 -20.77
C ALA A 329 -12.87 -18.49 -19.39
N LEU A 330 -11.76 -19.03 -18.86
CA LEU A 330 -11.68 -19.50 -17.48
C LEU A 330 -11.99 -18.38 -16.48
N SER A 331 -11.42 -17.18 -16.68
CA SER A 331 -11.63 -16.03 -15.80
C SER A 331 -13.09 -15.54 -15.81
N VAL A 332 -13.77 -15.61 -16.97
CA VAL A 332 -15.21 -15.32 -17.07
C VAL A 332 -16.04 -16.39 -16.36
N CYS A 333 -15.74 -17.68 -16.54
CA CYS A 333 -16.41 -18.76 -15.79
C CYS A 333 -16.20 -18.62 -14.27
N TRP A 334 -15.01 -18.22 -13.83
CA TRP A 334 -14.72 -17.89 -12.43
C TRP A 334 -15.59 -16.72 -11.94
N LEU A 335 -15.74 -15.67 -12.75
CA LEU A 335 -16.58 -14.53 -12.39
C LEU A 335 -18.05 -14.93 -12.28
N LEU A 336 -18.55 -15.74 -13.21
CA LEU A 336 -19.93 -16.21 -13.25
C LEU A 336 -20.25 -17.30 -12.21
N ASP A 337 -19.24 -17.80 -11.51
CA ASP A 337 -19.34 -18.96 -10.61
C ASP A 337 -19.92 -20.20 -11.33
N GLN A 338 -19.38 -20.48 -12.51
CA GLN A 338 -19.85 -21.54 -13.40
C GLN A 338 -18.73 -22.52 -13.78
N PRO A 339 -19.06 -23.76 -14.16
CA PRO A 339 -18.12 -24.68 -14.77
C PRO A 339 -17.63 -24.16 -16.13
N PHE A 340 -16.42 -24.55 -16.53
CA PHE A 340 -15.93 -24.27 -17.89
C PHE A 340 -16.48 -25.30 -18.88
N PRO A 341 -17.22 -24.89 -19.92
CA PRO A 341 -17.84 -25.81 -20.87
C PRO A 341 -16.82 -26.29 -21.91
N ALA A 342 -15.85 -27.11 -21.50
CA ALA A 342 -14.74 -27.56 -22.35
C ALA A 342 -15.19 -28.20 -23.67
N GLN A 343 -16.34 -28.87 -23.68
CA GLN A 343 -16.90 -29.53 -24.88
C GLN A 343 -17.41 -28.54 -25.93
N GLU A 344 -17.67 -27.29 -25.56
CA GLU A 344 -18.11 -26.22 -26.49
C GLU A 344 -16.92 -25.54 -27.21
N TYR A 345 -15.67 -25.87 -26.86
CA TYR A 345 -14.48 -25.23 -27.40
C TYR A 345 -13.54 -26.21 -28.10
N ASP A 346 -12.90 -25.73 -29.18
CA ASP A 346 -11.71 -26.39 -29.73
C ASP A 346 -10.47 -25.92 -28.96
N LEU A 347 -9.93 -26.82 -28.14
CA LEU A 347 -8.75 -26.58 -27.29
C LEU A 347 -7.45 -27.17 -27.88
N SER A 348 -7.48 -27.66 -29.12
CA SER A 348 -6.34 -28.34 -29.75
C SER A 348 -5.07 -27.49 -29.76
N ARG A 349 -5.20 -26.18 -30.01
CA ARG A 349 -4.08 -25.23 -30.00
C ARG A 349 -3.48 -25.07 -28.60
N VAL A 350 -4.30 -25.00 -27.56
CA VAL A 350 -3.87 -24.88 -26.17
C VAL A 350 -3.21 -26.18 -25.70
N ALA A 351 -3.79 -27.33 -26.04
CA ALA A 351 -3.22 -28.64 -25.74
C ALA A 351 -1.83 -28.84 -26.39
N ASN A 352 -1.68 -28.44 -27.65
CA ASN A 352 -0.39 -28.48 -28.35
C ASN A 352 0.66 -27.57 -27.68
N ALA A 353 0.25 -26.37 -27.25
CA ALA A 353 1.14 -25.46 -26.52
C ALA A 353 1.57 -26.04 -25.17
N ALA A 354 0.63 -26.66 -24.43
CA ALA A 354 0.95 -27.34 -23.17
C ALA A 354 1.97 -28.48 -23.39
N GLY A 355 1.79 -29.27 -24.45
CA GLY A 355 2.73 -30.32 -24.82
C GLY A 355 4.12 -29.78 -25.16
N ALA A 356 4.19 -28.71 -25.96
CA ALA A 356 5.46 -28.06 -26.33
C ALA A 356 6.19 -27.43 -25.13
N ALA A 357 5.44 -26.92 -24.15
CA ALA A 357 5.95 -26.35 -22.90
C ALA A 357 6.34 -27.40 -21.85
N GLY A 358 6.14 -28.69 -22.13
CA GLY A 358 6.44 -29.78 -21.21
C GLY A 358 5.45 -29.93 -20.05
N CYS A 359 4.26 -29.31 -20.13
CA CYS A 359 3.20 -29.41 -19.12
C CYS A 359 2.01 -30.28 -19.55
N GLY A 360 2.23 -31.23 -20.46
CA GLY A 360 1.19 -32.13 -20.99
C GLY A 360 0.46 -32.97 -19.93
N GLU A 361 1.18 -33.56 -18.97
CA GLU A 361 0.55 -34.31 -17.87
C GLU A 361 -0.31 -33.41 -16.97
N LEU A 362 0.16 -32.19 -16.70
CA LEU A 362 -0.58 -31.20 -15.93
C LEU A 362 -1.84 -30.74 -16.66
N TRP A 363 -1.74 -30.55 -17.99
CA TRP A 363 -2.88 -30.26 -18.85
C TRP A 363 -3.94 -31.37 -18.78
N GLU A 364 -3.55 -32.65 -18.87
CA GLU A 364 -4.49 -33.77 -18.75
C GLU A 364 -5.18 -33.80 -17.38
N CYS A 365 -4.44 -33.55 -16.31
CA CYS A 365 -4.98 -33.45 -14.96
C CYS A 365 -6.04 -32.35 -14.86
N VAL A 366 -5.71 -31.12 -15.28
CA VAL A 366 -6.65 -29.99 -15.21
C VAL A 366 -7.85 -30.21 -16.12
N MET A 367 -7.68 -30.80 -17.31
CA MET A 367 -8.81 -31.11 -18.19
C MET A 367 -9.75 -32.17 -17.58
N SER A 368 -9.20 -33.14 -16.84
CA SER A 368 -10.00 -34.09 -16.06
C SER A 368 -10.78 -33.38 -14.95
N ASP A 369 -10.15 -32.45 -14.23
CA ASP A 369 -10.79 -31.66 -13.18
C ASP A 369 -11.92 -30.79 -13.73
N LEU A 370 -11.70 -30.11 -14.87
CA LEU A 370 -12.71 -29.31 -15.56
C LEU A 370 -13.89 -30.18 -16.05
N ALA A 371 -13.62 -31.42 -16.48
CA ALA A 371 -14.65 -32.34 -16.94
C ALA A 371 -15.58 -32.84 -15.81
N THR A 372 -15.23 -32.65 -14.54
CA THR A 372 -16.12 -32.97 -13.41
C THR A 372 -17.37 -32.09 -13.36
N GLY A 373 -17.31 -30.91 -13.99
CA GLY A 373 -18.39 -29.93 -13.95
C GLY A 373 -18.44 -29.11 -12.65
N ALA A 374 -17.37 -29.09 -11.86
CA ALA A 374 -17.23 -28.18 -10.72
C ALA A 374 -17.09 -26.71 -11.20
N ALA A 375 -17.51 -25.76 -10.36
CA ALA A 375 -17.33 -24.34 -10.65
C ALA A 375 -15.82 -23.99 -10.63
N ILE A 376 -15.41 -23.01 -11.45
CA ILE A 376 -13.99 -22.63 -11.53
C ILE A 376 -13.47 -22.09 -10.18
N ARG A 377 -14.32 -21.48 -9.35
CA ARG A 377 -13.93 -21.04 -8.00
C ARG A 377 -13.53 -22.20 -7.10
N ASP A 378 -14.35 -23.25 -7.05
CA ASP A 378 -14.07 -24.44 -6.26
C ASP A 378 -12.77 -25.12 -6.70
N LEU A 379 -12.53 -25.19 -8.03
CA LEU A 379 -11.30 -25.74 -8.59
C LEU A 379 -10.07 -24.89 -8.24
N ALA A 380 -10.21 -23.57 -8.29
CA ALA A 380 -9.14 -22.62 -7.95
C ALA A 380 -8.75 -22.67 -6.47
N GLU A 381 -9.69 -22.94 -5.57
CA GLU A 381 -9.44 -23.05 -4.13
C GLU A 381 -8.92 -24.44 -3.72
N GLY A 382 -9.32 -25.48 -4.45
CA GLY A 382 -9.05 -26.88 -4.09
C GLY A 382 -7.69 -27.43 -4.52
N SER A 383 -6.97 -26.76 -5.44
CA SER A 383 -5.73 -27.29 -6.01
C SER A 383 -4.76 -26.21 -6.51
N THR A 384 -3.46 -26.51 -6.45
CA THR A 384 -2.40 -25.71 -7.08
C THR A 384 -2.29 -25.94 -8.58
N THR A 385 -2.80 -27.07 -9.09
CA THR A 385 -2.60 -27.53 -10.48
C THR A 385 -3.10 -26.52 -11.52
N LEU A 386 -4.28 -25.92 -11.29
CA LEU A 386 -4.88 -24.96 -12.21
C LEU A 386 -4.02 -23.70 -12.33
N GLY A 387 -3.63 -23.09 -11.21
CA GLY A 387 -2.78 -21.90 -11.21
C GLY A 387 -1.40 -22.13 -11.84
N VAL A 388 -0.77 -23.27 -11.53
CA VAL A 388 0.51 -23.66 -12.14
C VAL A 388 0.38 -23.82 -13.66
N LEU A 389 -0.68 -24.48 -14.14
CA LEU A 389 -0.92 -24.63 -15.58
C LEU A 389 -1.15 -23.27 -16.25
N GLN A 390 -1.98 -22.40 -15.65
CA GLN A 390 -2.26 -21.08 -16.21
C GLN A 390 -0.98 -20.26 -16.40
N LEU A 391 -0.09 -20.25 -15.40
CA LEU A 391 1.18 -19.52 -15.46
C LEU A 391 2.15 -20.15 -16.47
N GLN A 392 2.24 -21.47 -16.54
CA GLN A 392 3.07 -22.16 -17.55
C GLN A 392 2.57 -21.96 -18.98
N LEU A 393 1.25 -21.89 -19.18
CA LEU A 393 0.67 -21.57 -20.48
C LEU A 393 0.92 -20.10 -20.85
N ALA A 394 0.81 -19.18 -19.89
CA ALA A 394 1.05 -17.76 -20.11
C ALA A 394 2.49 -17.49 -20.59
N THR A 395 3.49 -18.24 -20.12
CA THR A 395 4.87 -18.15 -20.62
C THR A 395 5.08 -18.84 -21.96
N ALA A 396 4.36 -19.93 -22.23
CA ALA A 396 4.48 -20.69 -23.48
C ALA A 396 3.85 -19.99 -24.70
N GLY A 397 3.04 -18.95 -24.49
CA GLY A 397 2.45 -18.14 -25.55
C GLY A 397 3.41 -17.17 -26.24
N GLN A 398 4.69 -17.16 -25.82
CA GLN A 398 5.78 -16.32 -26.34
C GLN A 398 6.43 -16.87 -27.60
#